data_AF-A0A1U7LWV9-F1
#
_entry.id   AF-A0A1U7LWV9-F1
#
_cell.length_a   1.000
_cell.length_b   1.000
_cell.length_c   1.000
_cell.angle_alpha   90.00
_cell.angle_beta   90.00
_cell.angle_gamma   90.00
#
_symmetry.space_group_name_H-M   'P 1'
#
loop_
_entity.id
_entity.type
_entity.pdbx_description
1 polymer ?
#
loop_
_entity_poly.entity_id
_entity_poly.type
_entity_poly.pdbx_seq_one_letter_code
_entity_poly.pdbx_strand_id
1 'polypeptide(L)'
;MTMMSYHPYAHTLYRIILKEVRKFFDADARFCLKIHIRERFEANGTIQKCKLIKWHAIGRKHLTTLRLANSGDVKATEVVLNRAYGRKGKRRKQLMAHIRNYPAPKPAPLIPHMPRTCPPTISEPLEALIKSQVGKTFKNILPVMPILLPGKQLDKRREANIKHRHHSKVLKSLDAPLPEDEFSKLEEKATKVGMPKGYKQPVGELKTREARNITPRYMRRRFLNLLKKSPKLVQEVNGKFSAEYSALIKRQFPAVEGVFDGLDVNGKLVKKQNEGR
;
A
#
# COMPACT_ATOMS: atom_id res chain seq x y z
N MET A 1 -0.87 -23.73 -27.47
CA MET A 1 -1.49 -23.31 -26.20
C MET A 1 -1.71 -24.58 -25.37
N THR A 2 -0.72 -24.95 -24.55
CA THR A 2 -0.64 -26.26 -23.88
C THR A 2 -1.76 -26.43 -22.87
N MET A 3 -2.64 -27.42 -23.10
CA MET A 3 -3.73 -27.79 -22.19
C MET A 3 -3.13 -28.40 -20.92
N MET A 4 -2.86 -27.56 -19.92
CA MET A 4 -2.47 -28.00 -18.58
C MET A 4 -3.53 -28.96 -18.05
N SER A 5 -3.10 -30.14 -17.56
CA SER A 5 -3.94 -31.16 -16.93
C SER A 5 -4.46 -30.67 -15.56
N TYR A 6 -5.36 -29.69 -15.58
CA TYR A 6 -5.90 -29.10 -14.37
C TYR A 6 -6.89 -30.06 -13.71
N HIS A 7 -6.82 -30.16 -12.38
CA HIS A 7 -7.89 -30.76 -11.59
C HIS A 7 -9.21 -30.01 -11.91
N PRO A 8 -10.31 -30.70 -12.27
CA PRO A 8 -11.53 -30.07 -12.78
C PRO A 8 -12.08 -28.97 -11.87
N TYR A 9 -12.05 -29.17 -10.54
CA TYR A 9 -12.46 -28.17 -9.56
C TYR A 9 -11.64 -26.87 -9.60
N ALA A 10 -10.32 -26.94 -9.82
CA ALA A 10 -9.46 -25.77 -9.89
C ALA A 10 -9.79 -24.91 -11.12
N HIS A 11 -10.06 -25.56 -12.25
CA HIS A 11 -10.43 -24.89 -13.49
C HIS A 11 -11.81 -24.23 -13.39
N THR A 12 -12.80 -24.90 -12.80
CA THR A 12 -14.12 -24.30 -12.54
C THR A 12 -14.00 -23.09 -11.61
N LEU A 13 -13.24 -23.20 -10.51
CA LEU A 13 -13.00 -22.09 -9.60
C LEU A 13 -12.30 -20.91 -10.29
N TYR A 14 -11.28 -21.17 -11.11
CA TYR A 14 -10.60 -20.15 -11.92
C TYR A 14 -11.59 -19.39 -12.81
N ARG A 15 -12.43 -20.10 -13.56
CA ARG A 15 -13.45 -19.50 -14.43
C ARG A 15 -14.45 -18.65 -13.64
N ILE A 16 -14.93 -19.14 -12.49
CA ILE A 16 -15.86 -18.40 -11.63
C ILE A 16 -15.20 -17.13 -11.10
N ILE A 17 -13.96 -17.20 -10.60
CA ILE A 17 -13.23 -16.02 -10.13
C ILE A 17 -13.06 -15.00 -11.26
N LEU A 18 -12.69 -15.42 -12.46
CA LEU A 18 -12.55 -14.50 -13.60
C LEU A 18 -13.88 -13.86 -14.00
N LYS A 19 -15.00 -14.60 -13.93
CA LYS A 19 -16.34 -14.04 -14.13
C LYS A 19 -16.66 -12.97 -13.08
N GLU A 20 -16.35 -13.23 -11.81
CA GLU A 20 -16.54 -12.25 -10.74
C GLU A 20 -15.64 -11.02 -10.88
N VAL A 21 -14.39 -11.19 -11.31
CA VAL A 21 -13.51 -10.05 -11.60
C VAL A 21 -14.13 -9.17 -12.69
N ARG A 22 -14.69 -9.74 -13.76
CA ARG A 22 -15.31 -8.94 -14.85
C ARG A 22 -16.43 -8.03 -14.36
N LYS A 23 -17.14 -8.41 -13.29
CA LYS A 23 -18.22 -7.65 -12.65
C LYS A 23 -17.73 -6.52 -11.74
N PHE A 24 -16.43 -6.38 -11.47
CA PHE A 24 -15.91 -5.30 -10.64
C PHE A 24 -15.95 -3.96 -11.39
N PHE A 25 -16.27 -2.86 -10.70
CA PHE A 25 -16.55 -1.57 -11.36
C PHE A 25 -15.32 -0.90 -11.99
N ASP A 26 -14.11 -1.21 -11.49
CA ASP A 26 -12.88 -0.55 -11.95
C ASP A 26 -12.15 -1.38 -13.01
N ALA A 27 -11.97 -0.83 -14.22
CA ALA A 27 -11.32 -1.51 -15.35
C ALA A 27 -9.85 -1.85 -15.07
N ASP A 28 -9.08 -0.96 -14.46
CA ASP A 28 -7.66 -1.19 -14.19
C ASP A 28 -7.48 -2.27 -13.13
N ALA A 29 -8.26 -2.23 -12.05
CA ALA A 29 -8.27 -3.29 -11.06
C ALA A 29 -8.64 -4.64 -11.69
N ARG A 30 -9.62 -4.69 -12.62
CA ARG A 30 -9.97 -5.93 -13.34
C ARG A 30 -8.79 -6.50 -14.11
N PHE A 31 -8.08 -5.66 -14.86
CA PHE A 31 -6.91 -6.07 -15.62
C PHE A 31 -5.82 -6.65 -14.72
N CYS A 32 -5.45 -5.93 -13.66
CA CYS A 32 -4.40 -6.36 -12.73
C CYS A 32 -4.77 -7.64 -11.98
N LEU A 33 -6.03 -7.78 -11.54
CA LEU A 33 -6.51 -8.98 -10.88
C LEU A 33 -6.54 -10.18 -11.83
N LYS A 34 -6.96 -9.99 -13.08
CA LYS A 34 -6.96 -11.05 -14.10
C LYS A 34 -5.56 -11.61 -14.31
N ILE A 35 -4.55 -10.74 -14.49
CA ILE A 35 -3.14 -11.16 -14.59
C ILE A 35 -2.72 -11.91 -13.33
N HIS A 36 -2.95 -11.31 -12.15
CA HIS A 36 -2.56 -11.92 -10.89
C HIS A 36 -3.15 -13.31 -10.67
N ILE A 37 -4.45 -13.48 -10.97
CA ILE A 37 -5.14 -14.76 -10.83
C ILE A 37 -4.53 -15.77 -11.82
N ARG A 38 -4.33 -15.39 -13.08
CA ARG A 38 -3.71 -16.25 -14.09
C ARG A 38 -2.34 -16.74 -13.65
N GLU A 39 -1.42 -15.84 -13.29
CA GLU A 39 -0.08 -16.20 -12.81
C GLU A 39 -0.13 -17.17 -11.61
N ARG A 40 -1.12 -16.99 -10.71
CA ARG A 40 -1.25 -17.83 -9.52
C ARG A 40 -1.81 -19.21 -9.82
N PHE A 41 -2.71 -19.34 -10.79
CA PHE A 41 -3.21 -20.65 -11.22
C PHE A 41 -2.19 -21.38 -12.11
N GLU A 42 -1.40 -20.66 -12.91
CA GLU A 42 -0.30 -21.22 -13.70
C GLU A 42 0.83 -21.73 -12.79
N ALA A 43 1.32 -20.90 -11.86
CA ALA A 43 2.37 -21.26 -10.91
C ALA A 43 1.98 -22.43 -9.98
N ASN A 44 0.68 -22.65 -9.79
CA ASN A 44 0.16 -23.73 -8.95
C ASN A 44 -0.39 -24.93 -9.75
N GLY A 45 -0.26 -24.93 -11.08
CA GLY A 45 -0.86 -25.95 -11.96
C GLY A 45 -0.31 -27.36 -11.77
N THR A 46 0.96 -27.49 -11.36
CA THR A 46 1.69 -28.76 -11.20
C THR A 46 1.83 -29.20 -9.73
N ILE A 47 1.07 -28.59 -8.82
CA ILE A 47 1.24 -28.80 -7.39
C ILE A 47 0.68 -30.14 -6.91
N GLN A 48 1.40 -30.78 -5.98
CA GLN A 48 0.97 -31.98 -5.26
C GLN A 48 -0.42 -31.84 -4.61
N LYS A 49 -1.19 -32.94 -4.59
CA LYS A 49 -2.58 -33.00 -4.07
C LYS A 49 -2.73 -32.40 -2.65
N CYS A 50 -1.77 -32.61 -1.75
CA CYS A 50 -1.83 -32.11 -0.36
C CYS A 50 -1.90 -30.56 -0.28
N LYS A 51 -1.21 -29.85 -1.17
CA LYS A 51 -1.22 -28.39 -1.23
C LYS A 51 -2.43 -27.85 -1.99
N LEU A 52 -3.12 -28.68 -2.78
CA LEU A 52 -4.30 -28.30 -3.55
C LEU A 52 -5.44 -27.84 -2.65
N ILE A 53 -5.69 -28.53 -1.53
CA ILE A 53 -6.76 -28.18 -0.57
C ILE A 53 -6.54 -26.75 -0.03
N LYS A 54 -5.30 -26.43 0.38
CA LYS A 54 -4.92 -25.10 0.85
C LYS A 54 -5.14 -24.03 -0.22
N TRP A 55 -4.70 -24.28 -1.45
CA TRP A 55 -4.87 -23.33 -2.55
C TRP A 55 -6.33 -23.14 -2.96
N HIS A 56 -7.11 -24.21 -2.95
CA HIS A 56 -8.53 -24.16 -3.22
C HIS A 56 -9.27 -23.34 -2.14
N ALA A 57 -8.93 -23.53 -0.86
CA ALA A 57 -9.46 -22.70 0.22
C ALA A 57 -9.09 -21.22 0.07
N ILE A 58 -7.85 -20.91 -0.32
CA ILE A 58 -7.42 -19.54 -0.63
C ILE A 58 -8.22 -18.97 -1.82
N GLY A 59 -8.39 -19.73 -2.89
CA GLY A 59 -9.18 -19.35 -4.06
C GLY A 59 -10.64 -19.06 -3.72
N ARG A 60 -11.28 -19.90 -2.89
CA ARG A 60 -12.64 -19.65 -2.38
C ARG A 60 -12.71 -18.36 -1.55
N LYS A 61 -11.73 -18.09 -0.68
CA LYS A 61 -11.67 -16.81 0.06
C LYS A 61 -11.58 -15.61 -0.88
N HIS A 62 -10.80 -15.71 -1.96
CA HIS A 62 -10.73 -14.66 -2.99
C HIS A 62 -12.08 -14.48 -3.70
N LEU A 63 -12.74 -15.58 -4.07
CA LEU A 63 -14.07 -15.55 -4.67
C LEU A 63 -15.09 -14.85 -3.78
N THR A 64 -15.16 -15.23 -2.49
CA THR A 64 -16.06 -14.59 -1.52
C THR A 64 -15.74 -13.10 -1.38
N THR A 65 -14.46 -12.73 -1.30
CA THR A 65 -14.05 -11.31 -1.23
C THR A 65 -14.52 -10.53 -2.46
N LEU A 66 -14.40 -11.10 -3.67
CA LEU A 66 -14.84 -10.45 -4.90
C LEU A 66 -16.37 -10.31 -4.96
N ARG A 67 -17.11 -11.35 -4.59
CA ARG A 67 -18.58 -11.30 -4.51
C ARG A 67 -19.06 -10.22 -3.56
N LEU A 68 -18.45 -10.12 -2.36
CA LEU A 68 -18.73 -9.07 -1.39
C LEU A 68 -18.39 -7.68 -1.92
N ALA A 69 -17.25 -7.54 -2.59
CA ALA A 69 -16.87 -6.26 -3.22
C ALA A 69 -17.87 -5.86 -4.31
N ASN A 70 -18.32 -6.81 -5.14
CA ASN A 70 -19.32 -6.61 -6.18
C ASN A 70 -20.72 -6.32 -5.63
N SER A 71 -21.03 -6.76 -4.40
CA SER A 71 -22.28 -6.40 -3.71
C SER A 71 -22.20 -5.06 -2.97
N GLY A 72 -21.03 -4.41 -2.97
CA GLY A 72 -20.81 -3.08 -2.38
C GLY A 72 -20.41 -3.10 -0.90
N ASP A 73 -19.87 -4.22 -0.41
CA ASP A 73 -19.20 -4.26 0.88
C ASP A 73 -17.94 -3.38 0.84
N VAL A 74 -17.90 -2.41 1.77
CA VAL A 74 -16.85 -1.41 1.87
C VAL A 74 -15.48 -2.05 2.09
N LYS A 75 -15.38 -2.98 3.03
CA LYS A 75 -14.11 -3.59 3.46
C LYS A 75 -13.59 -4.49 2.36
N ALA A 76 -14.45 -5.31 1.76
CA ALA A 76 -14.08 -6.18 0.66
C ALA A 76 -13.60 -5.37 -0.56
N THR A 77 -14.30 -4.28 -0.89
CA THR A 77 -13.91 -3.37 -1.99
C THR A 77 -12.54 -2.76 -1.74
N GLU A 78 -12.27 -2.30 -0.53
CA GLU A 78 -10.94 -1.78 -0.17
C GLU A 78 -9.87 -2.87 -0.28
N VAL A 79 -10.12 -4.11 0.14
CA VAL A 79 -9.16 -5.21 -0.01
C VAL A 79 -8.84 -5.46 -1.49
N VAL A 80 -9.85 -5.44 -2.37
CA VAL A 80 -9.68 -5.62 -3.81
C VAL A 80 -8.85 -4.47 -4.39
N LEU A 81 -9.23 -3.21 -4.14
CA LEU A 81 -8.52 -2.03 -4.63
C LEU A 81 -7.08 -1.94 -4.10
N ASN A 82 -6.86 -2.22 -2.81
CA ASN A 82 -5.53 -2.21 -2.21
C ASN A 82 -4.60 -3.27 -2.82
N ARG A 83 -5.13 -4.43 -3.22
CA ARG A 83 -4.36 -5.44 -3.94
C ARG A 83 -4.10 -5.01 -5.37
N ALA A 84 -5.13 -4.50 -6.04
CA ALA A 84 -5.03 -4.03 -7.42
C ALA A 84 -3.98 -2.94 -7.50
N TYR A 85 -4.08 -1.83 -6.78
CA TYR A 85 -3.17 -0.69 -6.80
C TYR A 85 -1.92 -0.84 -5.91
N GLY A 86 -1.52 -2.07 -5.58
CA GLY A 86 -0.23 -2.34 -4.96
C GLY A 86 -0.04 -1.74 -3.57
N ARG A 87 -1.10 -1.48 -2.81
CA ARG A 87 -1.00 -1.17 -1.37
C ARG A 87 -0.71 -2.44 -0.54
N LYS A 88 -1.07 -3.61 -1.07
CA LYS A 88 -0.84 -4.93 -0.44
C LYS A 88 -0.42 -5.98 -1.47
N GLY A 89 0.18 -7.08 -1.00
CA GLY A 89 0.42 -8.29 -1.80
C GLY A 89 1.64 -8.22 -2.74
N LYS A 90 1.58 -8.95 -3.87
CA LYS A 90 2.69 -9.09 -4.84
C LYS A 90 3.01 -7.76 -5.53
N ARG A 91 2.00 -7.02 -6.01
CA ARG A 91 2.21 -5.73 -6.70
C ARG A 91 2.89 -4.71 -5.82
N ARG A 92 2.53 -4.62 -4.53
CA ARG A 92 3.25 -3.79 -3.56
C ARG A 92 4.74 -4.09 -3.53
N LYS A 93 5.11 -5.37 -3.49
CA LYS A 93 6.51 -5.80 -3.46
C LYS A 93 7.23 -5.42 -4.75
N GLN A 94 6.56 -5.51 -5.90
CA GLN A 94 7.10 -5.10 -7.20
C GLN A 94 7.37 -3.59 -7.22
N LEU A 95 6.38 -2.77 -6.85
CA LEU A 95 6.55 -1.31 -6.76
C LEU A 95 7.67 -0.91 -5.80
N MET A 96 7.75 -1.54 -4.62
CA MET A 96 8.82 -1.29 -3.64
C MET A 96 10.18 -1.80 -4.08
N ALA A 97 10.26 -2.81 -4.96
CA ALA A 97 11.53 -3.36 -5.42
C ALA A 97 12.34 -2.32 -6.20
N HIS A 98 11.69 -1.46 -6.98
CA HIS A 98 12.37 -0.38 -7.71
C HIS A 98 13.09 0.59 -6.77
N ILE A 99 12.46 0.96 -5.66
CA ILE A 99 13.08 1.85 -4.65
C ILE A 99 14.18 1.14 -3.88
N ARG A 100 13.94 -0.13 -3.50
CA ARG A 100 14.90 -0.92 -2.73
C ARG A 100 16.17 -1.22 -3.51
N ASN A 101 16.06 -1.41 -4.82
CA ASN A 101 17.17 -1.73 -5.70
C ASN A 101 17.85 -0.48 -6.26
N TYR A 102 17.41 0.72 -5.87
CA TYR A 102 18.05 1.96 -6.28
C TYR A 102 19.51 1.98 -5.80
N PRO A 103 20.46 2.36 -6.66
CA PRO A 103 21.89 2.35 -6.31
C PRO A 103 22.14 3.26 -5.11
N ALA A 104 22.77 2.70 -4.07
CA ALA A 104 23.14 3.44 -2.87
C ALA A 104 24.43 2.83 -2.29
N PRO A 105 25.29 3.66 -1.68
CA PRO A 105 26.54 3.18 -1.11
C PRO A 105 26.25 2.17 0.02
N LYS A 106 26.81 0.97 -0.09
CA LYS A 106 26.65 -0.07 0.94
C LYS A 106 27.55 0.27 2.13
N PRO A 107 27.01 0.35 3.35
CA PRO A 107 27.83 0.60 4.53
C PRO A 107 28.75 -0.59 4.81
N ALA A 108 29.89 -0.29 5.43
CA ALA A 108 30.82 -1.32 5.89
C ALA A 108 30.12 -2.30 6.86
N PRO A 109 30.49 -3.59 6.84
CA PRO A 109 29.93 -4.57 7.77
C PRO A 109 30.35 -4.23 9.21
N LEU A 110 29.43 -4.41 10.17
CA LEU A 110 29.73 -4.18 11.58
C LEU A 110 30.81 -5.15 12.10
N ILE A 111 30.82 -6.38 11.58
CA ILE A 111 31.85 -7.38 11.83
C ILE A 111 32.68 -7.55 10.54
N PRO A 112 34.01 -7.32 10.58
CA PRO A 112 34.88 -7.52 9.41
C PRO A 112 34.69 -8.90 8.78
N HIS A 113 34.76 -8.97 7.46
CA HIS A 113 34.58 -10.20 6.66
C HIS A 113 33.20 -10.89 6.77
N MET A 114 32.22 -10.29 7.48
CA MET A 114 30.85 -10.81 7.56
C MET A 114 29.85 -9.89 6.85
N PRO A 115 29.63 -10.04 5.52
CA PRO A 115 28.76 -9.15 4.74
C PRO A 115 27.29 -9.17 5.20
N ARG A 116 26.85 -10.25 5.85
CA ARG A 116 25.50 -10.33 6.44
C ARG A 116 25.27 -9.35 7.59
N THR A 117 26.34 -8.75 8.13
CA THR A 117 26.27 -7.76 9.22
C THR A 117 26.29 -6.32 8.71
N CYS A 118 26.32 -6.11 7.39
CA CYS A 118 26.12 -4.80 6.78
C CYS A 118 24.74 -4.24 7.16
N PRO A 119 24.67 -3.06 7.80
CA PRO A 119 23.38 -2.47 8.10
C PRO A 119 22.62 -2.17 6.79
N PRO A 120 21.28 -2.16 6.84
CA PRO A 120 20.47 -1.89 5.66
C PRO A 120 20.72 -0.46 5.15
N THR A 121 21.07 -0.33 3.87
CA THR A 121 21.22 0.97 3.21
C THR A 121 19.85 1.61 2.98
N ILE A 122 19.76 2.92 3.24
CA ILE A 122 18.61 3.74 2.90
C ILE A 122 18.99 4.51 1.63
N SER A 123 18.33 4.22 0.51
CA SER A 123 18.49 4.96 -0.74
C SER A 123 17.77 6.31 -0.66
N GLU A 124 18.20 7.30 -1.43
CA GLU A 124 17.56 8.63 -1.52
C GLU A 124 16.03 8.58 -1.76
N PRO A 125 15.51 7.80 -2.74
CA PRO A 125 14.06 7.68 -2.93
C PRO A 125 13.34 7.03 -1.74
N LEU A 126 14.01 6.11 -1.04
CA LEU A 126 13.45 5.50 0.17
C LEU A 126 13.39 6.51 1.31
N GLU A 127 14.43 7.33 1.46
CA GLU A 127 14.50 8.39 2.47
C GLU A 127 13.40 9.44 2.25
N ALA A 128 13.22 9.89 1.01
CA ALA A 128 12.14 10.81 0.63
C ALA A 128 10.76 10.24 0.97
N LEU A 129 10.54 8.96 0.68
CA LEU A 129 9.30 8.27 1.00
C LEU A 129 9.07 8.19 2.51
N ILE A 130 10.09 7.83 3.29
CA ILE A 130 10.02 7.77 4.76
C ILE A 130 9.70 9.14 5.34
N LYS A 131 10.41 10.20 4.91
CA LYS A 131 10.17 11.61 5.29
C LYS A 131 8.71 12.00 5.10
N SER A 132 8.13 11.63 3.97
CA SER A 132 6.75 12.01 3.63
C SER A 132 5.67 11.27 4.43
N GLN A 133 5.90 10.01 4.82
CA GLN A 133 4.86 9.15 5.42
C GLN A 133 4.93 9.08 6.94
N VAL A 134 6.14 9.05 7.50
CA VAL A 134 6.35 8.94 8.96
C VAL A 134 6.36 10.33 9.62
N GLY A 135 6.42 11.40 8.80
CA GLY A 135 6.43 12.79 9.24
C GLY A 135 7.77 13.26 9.81
N LYS A 136 7.78 14.47 10.40
CA LYS A 136 8.99 15.09 11.01
C LYS A 136 9.55 14.30 12.19
N THR A 137 8.78 13.40 12.79
CA THR A 137 9.25 12.46 13.83
C THR A 137 10.09 11.33 13.22
N PHE A 138 11.22 11.74 12.65
CA PHE A 138 12.35 10.92 12.18
C PHE A 138 12.88 9.96 13.25
N LYS A 139 12.55 10.21 14.53
CA LYS A 139 12.96 9.42 15.69
C LYS A 139 12.56 7.93 15.61
N ASN A 140 11.60 7.58 14.75
CA ASN A 140 11.18 6.19 14.50
C ASN A 140 11.94 5.48 13.36
N ILE A 141 12.90 6.13 12.71
CA ILE A 141 13.67 5.55 11.58
C ILE A 141 14.88 4.78 12.07
N LEU A 142 15.39 5.19 13.22
CA LEU A 142 16.44 4.46 13.90
C LEU A 142 15.80 3.46 14.87
N PRO A 143 16.35 2.24 14.96
CA PRO A 143 15.89 1.30 15.98
C PRO A 143 16.15 1.87 17.38
N VAL A 144 15.17 1.72 18.25
CA VAL A 144 15.39 1.84 19.69
C VAL A 144 16.33 0.72 20.10
N MET A 145 17.53 1.07 20.53
CA MET A 145 18.51 0.13 21.03
C MET A 145 18.18 -0.23 22.48
N PRO A 146 18.36 -1.49 22.91
CA PRO A 146 18.17 -1.86 24.31
C PRO A 146 19.15 -1.09 25.20
N ILE A 147 18.66 -0.53 26.30
CA ILE A 147 19.49 0.09 27.32
C ILE A 147 20.31 -1.02 27.97
N LEU A 148 21.63 -0.92 27.90
CA LEU A 148 22.56 -1.84 28.55
C LEU A 148 23.09 -1.21 29.84
N LEU A 149 23.54 -2.05 30.77
CA LEU A 149 24.30 -1.58 31.93
C LEU A 149 25.53 -0.77 31.47
N PRO A 150 25.95 0.25 32.23
CA PRO A 150 27.16 1.01 31.93
C PRO A 150 28.35 0.08 31.65
N GLY A 151 29.09 0.35 30.56
CA GLY A 151 30.26 -0.44 30.13
C GLY A 151 29.96 -1.70 29.31
N LYS A 152 28.69 -2.16 29.22
CA LYS A 152 28.34 -3.29 28.33
C LYS A 152 27.96 -2.78 26.95
N GLN A 153 28.69 -3.22 25.92
CA GLN A 153 28.31 -3.01 24.52
C GLN A 153 27.39 -4.13 24.03
N LEU A 154 26.51 -3.81 23.08
CA LEU A 154 25.68 -4.83 22.44
C LEU A 154 26.56 -5.66 21.52
N ASP A 155 26.38 -6.97 21.51
CA ASP A 155 27.00 -7.82 20.49
C ASP A 155 26.67 -7.27 19.08
N LYS A 156 27.71 -7.05 18.26
CA LYS A 156 27.62 -6.45 16.92
C LYS A 156 26.67 -7.24 16.02
N ARG A 157 26.61 -8.57 16.17
CA ARG A 157 25.67 -9.40 15.40
C ARG A 157 24.22 -9.14 15.83
N ARG A 158 23.98 -8.97 17.13
CA ARG A 158 22.66 -8.59 17.67
C ARG A 158 22.26 -7.19 17.22
N GLU A 159 23.18 -6.24 17.20
CA GLU A 159 22.95 -4.90 16.65
C GLU A 159 22.52 -4.94 15.18
N ALA A 160 23.27 -5.65 14.33
CA ALA A 160 22.92 -5.82 12.91
C ALA A 160 21.50 -6.38 12.73
N ASN A 161 21.15 -7.40 13.51
CA ASN A 161 19.83 -8.02 13.49
C ASN A 161 18.71 -7.05 13.91
N ILE A 162 18.94 -6.22 14.94
CA ILE A 162 17.99 -5.18 15.36
C ILE A 162 17.78 -4.18 14.22
N LYS A 163 18.86 -3.69 13.61
CA LYS A 163 18.80 -2.76 12.46
C LYS A 163 18.02 -3.37 11.29
N HIS A 164 18.28 -4.61 10.90
CA HIS A 164 17.54 -5.28 9.81
C HIS A 164 16.06 -5.52 10.12
N ARG A 165 15.74 -5.94 11.36
CA ARG A 165 14.34 -6.14 11.80
C ARG A 165 13.58 -4.83 11.77
N HIS A 166 14.19 -3.76 12.28
CA HIS A 166 13.61 -2.43 12.28
C HIS A 166 13.39 -1.92 10.85
N HIS A 167 14.41 -1.97 10.00
CA HIS A 167 14.29 -1.59 8.59
C HIS A 167 13.19 -2.39 7.87
N SER A 168 13.11 -3.70 8.10
CA SER A 168 12.04 -4.54 7.54
C SER A 168 10.65 -4.16 8.06
N LYS A 169 10.55 -3.70 9.32
CA LYS A 169 9.31 -3.19 9.91
C LYS A 169 8.92 -1.86 9.25
N VAL A 170 9.84 -0.92 9.11
CA VAL A 170 9.64 0.36 8.40
C VAL A 170 9.19 0.09 6.96
N LEU A 171 9.90 -0.76 6.21
CA LEU A 171 9.50 -1.11 4.84
C LEU A 171 8.12 -1.79 4.74
N LYS A 172 7.61 -2.42 5.80
CA LYS A 172 6.26 -3.00 5.82
C LYS A 172 5.18 -1.98 6.16
N SER A 173 5.51 -0.92 6.89
CA SER A 173 4.57 0.17 7.21
C SER A 173 4.44 1.18 6.08
N LEU A 174 5.46 1.33 5.24
CA LEU A 174 5.41 2.29 4.14
C LEU A 174 4.40 1.88 3.05
N ASP A 175 3.71 2.86 2.48
CA ASP A 175 2.92 2.70 1.28
C ASP A 175 3.80 2.85 0.04
N ALA A 176 3.62 1.96 -0.95
CA ALA A 176 4.45 1.98 -2.15
C ALA A 176 4.09 3.17 -3.06
N PRO A 177 5.03 3.91 -3.64
CA PRO A 177 4.65 4.94 -4.61
C PRO A 177 4.04 4.29 -5.86
N LEU A 178 3.05 4.97 -6.42
CA LEU A 178 2.48 4.59 -7.72
C LEU A 178 3.31 5.22 -8.85
N PRO A 179 3.38 4.56 -10.02
CA PRO A 179 3.84 5.20 -11.25
C PRO A 179 2.95 6.40 -11.60
N GLU A 180 3.52 7.39 -12.27
CA GLU A 180 2.83 8.65 -12.60
C GLU A 180 1.57 8.43 -13.45
N ASP A 181 1.63 7.54 -14.44
CA ASP A 181 0.48 7.19 -15.30
C ASP A 181 -0.69 6.61 -14.48
N GLU A 182 -0.39 5.71 -13.54
CA GLU A 182 -1.40 5.07 -12.70
C GLU A 182 -1.96 6.05 -11.67
N PHE A 183 -1.11 6.94 -11.17
CA PHE A 183 -1.48 7.98 -10.23
C PHE A 183 -2.43 8.99 -10.86
N SER A 184 -2.13 9.47 -12.07
CA SER A 184 -2.97 10.40 -12.83
C SER A 184 -4.35 9.78 -13.14
N LYS A 185 -4.38 8.53 -13.61
CA LYS A 185 -5.65 7.79 -13.80
C LYS A 185 -6.46 7.64 -12.51
N LEU A 186 -5.78 7.46 -11.37
CA LEU A 186 -6.43 7.36 -10.07
C LEU A 186 -7.01 8.72 -9.63
N GLU A 187 -6.33 9.82 -9.90
CA GLU A 187 -6.83 11.19 -9.69
C GLU A 187 -8.09 11.44 -10.52
N GLU A 188 -8.07 11.12 -11.81
CA GLU A 188 -9.23 11.26 -12.69
C GLU A 188 -10.45 10.51 -12.16
N LYS A 189 -10.27 9.27 -11.70
CA LYS A 189 -11.34 8.45 -11.09
C LYS A 189 -11.82 8.98 -9.75
N ALA A 190 -10.97 9.68 -9.01
CA ALA A 190 -11.35 10.35 -7.77
C ALA A 190 -12.12 11.67 -8.02
N THR A 191 -12.01 12.24 -9.23
CA THR A 191 -12.89 13.32 -9.70
C THR A 191 -14.20 12.76 -10.29
N LYS A 192 -15.18 13.63 -10.54
CA LYS A 192 -16.46 13.21 -11.15
C LYS A 192 -16.30 12.77 -12.61
N VAL A 193 -15.24 13.22 -13.29
CA VAL A 193 -15.05 13.07 -14.74
C VAL A 193 -14.67 11.63 -15.11
N GLY A 194 -13.75 11.01 -14.36
CA GLY A 194 -13.25 9.65 -14.63
C GLY A 194 -14.10 8.52 -14.05
N MET A 195 -15.33 8.80 -13.61
CA MET A 195 -16.19 7.78 -13.01
C MET A 195 -16.67 6.77 -14.06
N PRO A 196 -16.59 5.45 -13.80
CA PRO A 196 -17.10 4.45 -14.74
C PRO A 196 -18.60 4.64 -14.94
N LYS A 197 -19.00 4.97 -16.18
CA LYS A 197 -20.40 5.10 -16.59
C LYS A 197 -21.00 3.69 -16.78
N GLY A 198 -22.27 3.52 -16.41
CA GLY A 198 -23.02 2.31 -16.73
C GLY A 198 -22.70 1.07 -15.90
N TYR A 199 -22.10 1.21 -14.71
CA TYR A 199 -21.95 0.08 -13.80
C TYR A 199 -23.33 -0.45 -13.36
N LYS A 200 -23.68 -1.67 -13.79
CA LYS A 200 -24.86 -2.38 -13.31
C LYS A 200 -24.44 -3.32 -12.18
N GLN A 201 -24.93 -3.05 -10.97
CA GLN A 201 -24.67 -3.91 -9.84
C GLN A 201 -25.25 -5.31 -10.13
N PRO A 202 -24.47 -6.39 -9.96
CA PRO A 202 -25.00 -7.72 -10.16
C PRO A 202 -26.11 -7.99 -9.15
N VAL A 203 -27.30 -8.31 -9.67
CA VAL A 203 -28.47 -8.64 -8.87
C VAL A 203 -28.24 -10.03 -8.26
N GLY A 204 -28.28 -10.13 -6.91
CA GLY A 204 -28.79 -11.35 -6.28
C GLY A 204 -27.89 -12.20 -5.38
N GLU A 205 -26.56 -12.07 -5.29
CA GLU A 205 -25.83 -13.24 -4.70
C GLU A 205 -25.47 -13.17 -3.22
N LEU A 206 -25.07 -12.04 -2.63
CA LEU A 206 -24.73 -11.97 -1.19
C LEU A 206 -24.82 -10.52 -0.67
N LYS A 207 -25.85 -10.17 0.11
CA LYS A 207 -25.90 -8.90 0.83
C LYS A 207 -25.49 -9.14 2.29
N THR A 208 -24.34 -8.60 2.69
CA THR A 208 -24.02 -8.41 4.10
C THR A 208 -24.80 -7.20 4.64
N ARG A 209 -24.92 -7.07 5.96
CA ARG A 209 -25.49 -5.85 6.59
C ARG A 209 -24.75 -4.57 6.18
N GLU A 210 -23.48 -4.68 5.77
CA GLU A 210 -22.65 -3.56 5.32
C GLU A 210 -22.73 -3.29 3.80
N ALA A 211 -23.48 -4.10 3.04
CA ALA A 211 -23.59 -3.97 1.59
C ALA A 211 -24.34 -2.68 1.22
N ARG A 212 -23.70 -1.80 0.46
CA ARG A 212 -24.29 -0.56 -0.05
C ARG A 212 -24.48 -0.64 -1.55
N ASN A 213 -25.46 0.07 -2.08
CA ASN A 213 -25.57 0.25 -3.51
C ASN A 213 -24.30 0.96 -4.03
N ILE A 214 -23.70 0.41 -5.09
CA ILE A 214 -22.47 0.95 -5.66
C ILE A 214 -22.84 2.19 -6.49
N THR A 215 -22.96 3.32 -5.81
CA THR A 215 -23.25 4.63 -6.41
C THR A 215 -21.97 5.33 -6.89
N PRO A 216 -22.07 6.33 -7.77
CA PRO A 216 -20.92 7.15 -8.15
C PRO A 216 -20.20 7.78 -6.94
N ARG A 217 -20.96 8.25 -5.95
CA ARG A 217 -20.43 8.78 -4.69
C ARG A 217 -19.64 7.73 -3.91
N TYR A 218 -20.11 6.49 -3.89
CA TYR A 218 -19.43 5.38 -3.23
C TYR A 218 -18.05 5.12 -3.85
N MET A 219 -17.97 4.94 -5.18
CA MET A 219 -16.69 4.63 -5.83
C MET A 219 -15.71 5.79 -5.69
N ARG A 220 -16.18 7.04 -5.86
CA ARG A 220 -15.37 8.24 -5.65
C ARG A 220 -14.73 8.25 -4.26
N ARG A 221 -15.50 7.94 -3.22
CA ARG A 221 -14.98 7.86 -1.85
C ARG A 221 -13.91 6.77 -1.70
N ARG A 222 -14.08 5.62 -2.38
CA ARG A 222 -13.07 4.55 -2.38
C ARG A 222 -11.79 4.97 -3.09
N PHE A 223 -11.88 5.61 -4.24
CA PHE A 223 -10.71 6.14 -4.96
C PHE A 223 -10.00 7.24 -4.16
N LEU A 224 -10.73 8.17 -3.55
CA LEU A 224 -10.14 9.17 -2.65
C LEU A 224 -9.41 8.53 -1.46
N ASN A 225 -10.01 7.51 -0.82
CA ASN A 225 -9.36 6.78 0.27
C ASN A 225 -8.09 6.04 -0.18
N LEU A 226 -8.08 5.52 -1.40
CA LEU A 226 -6.91 4.85 -1.97
C LEU A 226 -5.81 5.87 -2.31
N LEU A 227 -6.20 7.01 -2.85
CA LEU A 227 -5.32 8.09 -3.26
C LEU A 227 -4.66 8.76 -2.05
N LYS A 228 -5.35 8.86 -0.90
CA LYS A 228 -4.76 9.23 0.40
C LYS A 228 -3.59 8.34 0.83
N LYS A 229 -3.55 7.10 0.38
CA LYS A 229 -2.52 6.10 0.71
C LYS A 229 -1.51 5.90 -0.41
N SER A 230 -1.59 6.69 -1.47
CA SER A 230 -0.79 6.49 -2.68
C SER A 230 0.05 7.73 -2.91
N PRO A 231 1.31 7.76 -2.45
CA PRO A 231 2.22 8.80 -2.89
C PRO A 231 2.66 8.54 -4.33
N LYS A 232 3.09 9.58 -5.03
CA LYS A 232 3.94 9.47 -6.22
C LYS A 232 5.35 9.94 -5.85
N LEU A 233 6.38 9.31 -6.43
CA LEU A 233 7.75 9.81 -6.30
C LEU A 233 8.06 10.67 -7.52
N VAL A 234 8.49 11.90 -7.29
CA VAL A 234 8.97 12.83 -8.32
C VAL A 234 10.45 13.06 -8.07
N GLN A 235 11.23 13.02 -9.15
CA GLN A 235 12.63 13.41 -9.11
C GLN A 235 12.74 14.87 -9.52
N GLU A 236 13.25 15.71 -8.63
CA GLU A 236 13.50 17.11 -8.91
C GLU A 236 14.71 17.27 -9.82
N VAL A 237 14.83 18.45 -10.47
CA VAL A 237 15.96 18.80 -11.36
C VAL A 237 17.31 18.66 -10.64
N ASN A 238 17.32 18.85 -9.32
CA ASN A 238 18.52 18.72 -8.48
C ASN A 238 18.93 17.26 -8.19
N GLY A 239 18.25 16.28 -8.77
CA GLY A 239 18.42 14.85 -8.50
C GLY A 239 17.79 14.36 -7.20
N LYS A 240 17.29 15.26 -6.35
CA LYS A 240 16.59 14.93 -5.10
C LYS A 240 15.23 14.33 -5.39
N PHE A 241 14.86 13.31 -4.62
CA PHE A 241 13.52 12.73 -4.66
C PHE A 241 12.60 13.42 -3.66
N SER A 242 11.37 13.70 -4.09
CA SER A 242 10.28 14.12 -3.22
C SER A 242 9.07 13.21 -3.44
N ALA A 243 8.36 12.91 -2.33
CA ALA A 243 7.13 12.14 -2.40
C ALA A 243 5.95 13.11 -2.33
N GLU A 244 5.21 13.18 -3.43
CA GLU A 244 4.07 14.07 -3.58
C GLU A 244 2.75 13.31 -3.38
N TYR A 245 1.76 14.04 -2.89
CA TYR A 245 0.38 13.60 -2.79
C TYR A 245 -0.50 14.52 -3.61
N SER A 246 -1.64 13.98 -4.05
CA SER A 246 -2.60 14.73 -4.86
C SER A 246 -3.08 16.00 -4.18
N ALA A 247 -3.23 17.06 -4.95
CA ALA A 247 -3.88 18.30 -4.52
C ALA A 247 -5.33 18.08 -4.03
N LEU A 248 -6.00 17.03 -4.52
CA LEU A 248 -7.36 16.68 -4.10
C LEU A 248 -7.45 16.31 -2.61
N ILE A 249 -6.36 15.82 -2.01
CA ILE A 249 -6.31 15.49 -0.59
C ILE A 249 -6.03 16.74 0.25
N LYS A 250 -5.12 17.61 -0.22
CA LYS A 250 -4.73 18.84 0.51
C LYS A 250 -5.93 19.74 0.82
N ARG A 251 -6.95 19.75 -0.04
CA ARG A 251 -8.22 20.49 0.19
C ARG A 251 -9.07 19.97 1.35
N GLN A 252 -8.83 18.76 1.86
CA GLN A 252 -9.65 18.17 2.94
C GLN A 252 -9.10 18.40 4.35
N PHE A 253 -7.86 18.85 4.45
CA PHE A 253 -7.29 19.35 5.69
C PHE A 253 -6.75 20.73 5.32
N PRO A 254 -7.51 21.83 5.49
CA PRO A 254 -6.87 23.14 5.46
C PRO A 254 -5.66 23.01 6.38
N ALA A 255 -4.48 23.36 5.87
CA ALA A 255 -3.32 23.45 6.73
C ALA A 255 -3.78 24.33 7.88
N VAL A 256 -3.88 23.76 9.07
CA VAL A 256 -4.18 24.48 10.29
C VAL A 256 -2.88 25.21 10.66
N GLU A 257 -2.36 25.99 9.71
CA GLU A 257 -1.35 27.01 9.91
C GLU A 257 -2.17 28.19 10.44
N GLY A 258 -2.23 28.31 11.77
CA GLY A 258 -2.89 29.42 12.45
C GLY A 258 -3.91 29.10 13.54
N VAL A 259 -4.43 27.87 13.69
CA VAL A 259 -5.37 27.58 14.81
C VAL A 259 -4.64 27.48 16.15
N PHE A 260 -3.32 27.29 16.14
CA PHE A 260 -2.48 27.36 17.33
C PHE A 260 -1.67 28.66 17.43
N ASP A 261 -1.80 29.58 16.47
CA ASP A 261 -1.17 30.90 16.57
C ASP A 261 -1.96 31.73 17.60
N GLY A 262 -1.39 31.84 18.79
CA GLY A 262 -2.02 32.50 19.94
C GLY A 262 -2.48 31.55 21.04
N LEU A 263 -2.17 30.25 20.97
CA LEU A 263 -2.30 29.33 22.10
C LEU A 263 -0.91 29.13 22.75
N ASP A 264 -0.83 29.29 24.07
CA ASP A 264 0.38 28.95 24.83
C ASP A 264 0.62 27.43 24.85
N VAL A 265 1.76 27.00 25.42
CA VAL A 265 2.10 25.57 25.61
C VAL A 265 1.05 24.77 26.39
N ASN A 266 0.11 25.45 27.06
CA ASN A 266 -0.97 24.86 27.85
C ASN A 266 -2.35 24.95 27.14
N GLY A 267 -2.39 25.42 25.89
CA GLY A 267 -3.64 25.57 25.13
C GLY A 267 -4.53 26.71 25.60
N LYS A 268 -3.98 27.75 26.25
CA LYS A 268 -4.71 28.97 26.62
C LYS A 268 -4.41 30.08 25.62
N LEU A 269 -5.44 30.87 25.29
CA LEU A 269 -5.30 32.05 24.44
C LEU A 269 -4.36 33.07 25.09
N VAL A 270 -3.23 33.35 24.43
CA VAL A 270 -2.32 34.43 24.79
C VAL A 270 -3.07 35.72 24.51
N LYS A 271 -3.55 36.40 25.56
CA LYS A 271 -4.11 37.74 25.43
C LYS A 271 -3.02 38.62 24.84
N LYS A 272 -3.20 39.09 23.60
CA LYS A 272 -2.36 40.15 23.04
C LYS A 272 -2.44 41.32 24.00
N GLN A 273 -1.35 41.61 24.70
CA GLN A 273 -1.24 42.84 25.46
C GLN A 273 -1.31 43.96 24.42
N ASN A 274 -2.34 44.80 24.55
CA ASN A 274 -2.46 46.02 23.77
C ASN A 274 -1.33 46.96 24.22
N GLU A 275 -0.17 46.85 23.59
CA GLU A 275 0.86 47.89 23.63
C GLU A 275 0.35 49.06 22.77
N GLY A 276 -0.14 50.11 23.42
CA GLY A 276 -0.49 51.35 22.73
C GLY A 276 -1.62 52.14 23.37
N ARG A 277 -1.36 52.72 24.54
CA ARG A 277 -1.74 54.09 24.88
C ARG A 277 -0.87 54.60 26.02
#